data_AF-A0A1J9P039-F1
#
_entry.id   AF-A0A1J9P039-F1
#
_cell.length_a   1.000
_cell.length_b   1.000
_cell.length_c   1.000
_cell.angle_alpha   90.00
_cell.angle_beta   90.00
_cell.angle_gamma   90.00
#
_symmetry.space_group_name_H-M   'P 1'
#
loop_
_entity.id
_entity.type
_entity.pdbx_description
1 polymer ?
#
loop_
_entity_poly.entity_id
_entity_poly.type
_entity_poly.pdbx_seq_one_letter_code
_entity_poly.pdbx_strand_id
1 'polypeptide(L)'
;MRGRREWHLLSKAPTALSTLFTLSQNDPETTVRRKAVYALSSAVRNHQPALDELLRHIPEDARKELGESFDASDMDGVDKLVNWLRRALA
;
A
#
# COMPACT_ATOMS: atom_id res chain seq x y z
N MET A 1 -9.07 31.42 19.38
CA MET A 1 -9.09 30.76 18.07
C MET A 1 -7.70 30.19 17.76
N ARG A 2 -7.45 28.91 18.07
CA ARG A 2 -6.33 28.10 17.54
C ARG A 2 -7.00 26.99 16.71
N GLY A 3 -6.69 26.85 15.42
CA GLY A 3 -7.42 25.85 14.63
C GLY A 3 -7.17 25.79 13.13
N ARG A 4 -5.97 26.12 12.63
CA ARG A 4 -5.67 25.97 11.18
C ARG A 4 -4.27 25.46 10.83
N ARG A 5 -3.34 25.37 11.77
CA ARG A 5 -1.97 24.90 11.49
C ARG A 5 -1.74 23.41 11.78
N GLU A 6 -2.56 22.82 12.65
CA GLU A 6 -2.50 21.40 13.01
C GLU A 6 -3.03 20.47 11.92
N TRP A 7 -4.06 20.87 11.19
CA TRP A 7 -4.64 20.10 10.08
C TRP A 7 -3.65 19.82 8.94
N HIS A 8 -2.71 20.73 8.69
CA HIS A 8 -1.72 20.60 7.62
C HIS A 8 -0.53 19.69 8.01
N LEU A 9 -0.36 19.42 9.30
CA LEU A 9 0.66 18.50 9.82
C LEU A 9 0.11 17.07 9.89
N LEU A 10 -1.16 16.91 10.25
CA LEU A 10 -1.86 15.62 10.22
C LEU A 10 -2.00 15.07 8.80
N SER A 11 -2.14 15.92 7.79
CA SER A 11 -2.15 15.51 6.37
C SER A 11 -0.79 15.03 5.85
N LYS A 12 0.30 15.25 6.59
CA LYS A 12 1.66 14.78 6.25
C LYS A 12 2.10 13.57 7.06
N ALA A 13 1.35 13.17 8.08
CA ALA A 13 1.65 11.97 8.85
C ALA A 13 1.47 10.74 7.94
N PRO A 14 2.41 9.77 7.96
CA PRO A 14 2.28 8.57 7.17
C PRO A 14 0.98 7.85 7.55
N THR A 15 0.17 7.54 6.54
CA THR A 15 -1.05 6.75 6.72
C THR A 15 -0.66 5.34 7.19
N ALA A 16 -1.63 4.61 7.75
CA ALA A 16 -1.42 3.19 8.07
C ALA A 16 -0.96 2.39 6.83
N LEU A 17 -1.47 2.73 5.65
CA LEU A 17 -1.08 2.11 4.38
C LEU A 17 0.38 2.41 4.00
N SER A 18 0.83 3.67 4.15
CA SER A 18 2.23 4.05 3.91
C SER A 18 3.19 3.32 4.86
N THR A 19 2.80 3.19 6.13
CA THR A 19 3.58 2.45 7.14
C THR A 19 3.65 0.96 6.78
N LEU A 20 2.52 0.33 6.46
CA LEU A 20 2.47 -1.07 6.06
C LEU A 20 3.25 -1.33 4.76
N PHE A 21 3.20 -0.41 3.80
CA PHE A 21 4.02 -0.50 2.58
C PHE A 21 5.50 -0.49 2.92
N THR A 22 5.95 0.45 3.75
CA THR A 22 7.36 0.55 4.18
C THR A 22 7.82 -0.73 4.88
N LEU A 23 7.01 -1.26 5.81
CA LEU A 23 7.30 -2.51 6.51
C LEU A 23 7.35 -3.70 5.54
N SER A 24 6.43 -3.75 4.56
CA SER A 24 6.39 -4.85 3.58
C SER A 24 7.65 -4.94 2.73
N GLN A 25 8.31 -3.81 2.46
CA GLN A 25 9.46 -3.72 1.57
C GLN A 25 10.80 -3.77 2.30
N ASN A 26 10.89 -3.22 3.52
CA ASN A 26 12.19 -2.91 4.13
C ASN A 26 12.43 -3.53 5.52
N ASP A 27 11.42 -4.13 6.16
CA ASP A 27 11.63 -4.67 7.51
C ASP A 27 12.67 -5.81 7.49
N PRO A 28 13.65 -5.83 8.41
CA PRO A 28 14.69 -6.86 8.42
C PRO A 28 14.11 -8.27 8.64
N GLU A 29 12.98 -8.38 9.35
CA GLU A 29 12.34 -9.65 9.63
C GLU A 29 11.35 -10.04 8.53
N THR A 30 11.64 -11.14 7.83
CA THR A 30 10.75 -11.68 6.77
C THR A 30 9.35 -11.99 7.32
N THR A 31 9.24 -12.33 8.61
CA THR A 31 7.96 -12.56 9.28
C THR A 31 7.10 -11.29 9.36
N VAL A 32 7.73 -10.13 9.60
CA VAL A 32 7.06 -8.83 9.64
C VAL A 32 6.66 -8.40 8.23
N ARG A 33 7.57 -8.51 7.25
CA ARG A 33 7.26 -8.21 5.84
C ARG A 33 6.02 -8.99 5.36
N ARG A 34 5.97 -10.30 5.65
CA ARG A 34 4.84 -11.16 5.29
C ARG A 34 3.52 -10.72 5.92
N LYS A 35 3.53 -10.33 7.21
CA LYS A 35 2.33 -9.81 7.89
C LYS A 35 1.89 -8.46 7.33
N ALA A 36 2.84 -7.59 6.98
CA ALA A 36 2.54 -6.31 6.35
C ALA A 36 1.89 -6.49 4.98
N VAL A 37 2.40 -7.39 4.12
CA VAL A 37 1.78 -7.74 2.83
C VAL A 37 0.35 -8.29 3.03
N TYR A 38 0.15 -9.14 4.04
CA TYR A 38 -1.18 -9.67 4.35
C TYR A 38 -2.16 -8.56 4.76
N ALA A 39 -1.72 -7.65 5.63
CA ALA A 39 -2.54 -6.50 6.04
C ALA A 39 -2.88 -5.59 4.86
N LEU A 40 -1.92 -5.31 3.97
CA LEU A 40 -2.16 -4.54 2.73
C LEU A 40 -3.20 -5.22 1.83
N SER A 41 -3.04 -6.52 1.57
CA SER A 41 -4.01 -7.32 0.80
C SER A 41 -5.43 -7.21 1.40
N SER A 42 -5.55 -7.35 2.71
CA SER A 42 -6.85 -7.22 3.38
C SER A 42 -7.44 -5.82 3.30
N ALA A 43 -6.61 -4.77 3.33
CA ALA A 43 -7.06 -3.39 3.33
C ALA A 43 -7.59 -2.92 1.97
N VAL A 44 -7.06 -3.46 0.87
CA VAL A 44 -7.37 -2.99 -0.50
C VAL A 44 -8.44 -3.80 -1.22
N ARG A 45 -8.71 -5.05 -0.82
CA ARG A 45 -9.74 -5.89 -1.45
C ARG A 45 -11.12 -5.26 -1.30
N ASN A 46 -11.82 -5.09 -2.42
CA ASN A 46 -13.15 -4.47 -2.50
C ASN A 46 -13.23 -3.06 -1.89
N HIS A 47 -12.10 -2.36 -1.78
CA HIS A 47 -12.04 -1.01 -1.19
C HIS A 47 -11.15 -0.07 -2.03
N GLN A 48 -11.72 0.45 -3.11
CA GLN A 48 -11.02 1.31 -4.07
C GLN A 48 -10.25 2.48 -3.43
N PRO A 49 -10.80 3.24 -2.46
CA PRO A 49 -10.06 4.35 -1.86
C PRO A 49 -8.75 3.92 -1.16
N ALA A 50 -8.70 2.70 -0.63
CA ALA A 50 -7.48 2.17 0.00
C ALA A 50 -6.50 1.64 -1.06
N LEU A 51 -7.01 1.05 -2.14
CA LEU A 51 -6.19 0.64 -3.27
C LEU A 51 -5.51 1.85 -3.92
N ASP A 52 -6.28 2.91 -4.24
CA ASP A 52 -5.78 4.15 -4.82
C ASP A 52 -4.70 4.78 -3.93
N GLU A 53 -4.92 4.79 -2.62
CA GLU A 53 -3.93 5.30 -1.67
C GLU A 53 -2.67 4.43 -1.64
N LEU A 54 -2.78 3.11 -1.62
CA LEU A 54 -1.62 2.21 -1.69
C LEU A 54 -0.81 2.44 -2.98
N LEU A 55 -1.48 2.58 -4.13
CA LEU A 55 -0.84 2.80 -5.43
C LEU A 55 0.01 4.08 -5.46
N ARG A 56 -0.31 5.11 -4.67
CA ARG A 56 0.51 6.33 -4.55
C ARG A 56 1.91 6.06 -3.98
N HIS A 57 2.08 4.98 -3.21
CA HIS A 57 3.35 4.62 -2.59
C HIS A 57 4.19 3.67 -3.45
N ILE A 58 3.60 3.08 -4.49
CA ILE A 58 4.29 2.14 -5.39
C ILE A 58 5.09 2.92 -6.44
N PRO A 59 6.38 2.55 -6.68
CA PRO A 59 7.20 3.17 -7.72
C PRO A 59 6.51 3.15 -9.09
N GLU A 60 6.69 4.21 -9.87
CA GLU A 60 6.03 4.34 -11.18
C GLU A 60 6.35 3.19 -12.13
N ASP A 61 7.61 2.73 -12.17
CA ASP A 61 8.02 1.61 -13.04
C ASP A 61 7.33 0.30 -12.65
N ALA A 62 7.14 0.07 -11.34
CA ALA A 62 6.40 -1.08 -10.84
C ALA A 62 4.90 -0.99 -11.17
N ARG A 63 4.31 0.22 -11.10
CA ARG A 63 2.92 0.42 -11.52
C ARG A 63 2.72 0.13 -13.01
N LYS A 64 3.67 0.50 -13.86
CA LYS A 64 3.64 0.19 -15.31
C LYS A 64 3.72 -1.32 -15.56
N GLU A 65 4.54 -2.06 -14.81
CA GLU A 65 4.61 -3.53 -14.89
C GLU A 65 3.28 -4.18 -14.48
N LEU A 66 2.65 -3.63 -13.45
CA LEU A 66 1.43 -4.14 -12.85
C LEU A 66 0.16 -3.81 -13.65
N GLY A 67 0.16 -2.72 -14.42
CA GLY A 67 -0.96 -2.20 -15.20
C GLY A 67 -1.41 -0.82 -14.71
N GLU A 68 -1.82 0.05 -15.64
CA GLU A 68 -2.17 1.45 -15.32
C GLU A 68 -3.53 1.61 -14.61
N SER A 69 -4.44 0.65 -14.77
CA SER A 69 -5.79 0.69 -14.19
C SER A 69 -5.99 -0.48 -13.23
N PHE A 70 -6.33 -0.17 -11.99
CA PHE A 70 -6.57 -1.12 -10.91
C PHE A 70 -7.99 -0.96 -10.39
N ASP A 71 -8.78 -2.03 -10.48
CA ASP A 71 -10.10 -2.13 -9.85
C ASP A 71 -9.98 -3.00 -8.59
N ALA A 72 -10.39 -2.46 -7.45
CA ALA A 72 -10.35 -3.17 -6.17
C ALA A 72 -11.30 -4.36 -6.10
N SER A 73 -12.26 -4.46 -7.03
CA SER A 73 -13.18 -5.58 -7.20
C SER A 73 -12.62 -6.66 -8.13
N ASP A 74 -11.59 -6.34 -8.91
CA ASP A 74 -10.85 -7.32 -9.73
C ASP A 74 -9.84 -8.06 -8.87
N MET A 75 -10.23 -9.24 -8.38
CA MET A 75 -9.38 -10.05 -7.51
C MET A 75 -8.11 -10.55 -8.21
N ASP A 76 -8.13 -10.74 -9.54
CA ASP A 76 -6.95 -11.17 -10.29
C ASP A 76 -5.93 -10.02 -10.36
N GLY A 77 -6.41 -8.79 -10.60
CA GLY A 77 -5.60 -7.58 -10.52
C GLY A 77 -5.00 -7.38 -9.13
N VAL A 78 -5.83 -7.47 -8.08
CA VAL A 78 -5.36 -7.37 -6.68
C VAL A 78 -4.34 -8.46 -6.36
N ASP A 79 -4.53 -9.70 -6.82
CA ASP A 79 -3.59 -10.80 -6.59
C ASP A 79 -2.25 -10.57 -7.31
N LYS A 80 -2.24 -9.99 -8.52
CA LYS A 80 -1.00 -9.58 -9.20
C LYS A 80 -0.22 -8.55 -8.38
N LEU A 81 -0.90 -7.53 -7.87
CA LEU A 81 -0.30 -6.53 -6.98
C LEU A 81 0.28 -7.18 -5.71
N VAL A 82 -0.48 -8.05 -5.05
CA VAL A 82 -0.02 -8.75 -3.84
C VAL A 82 1.18 -9.65 -4.12
N ASN A 83 1.20 -10.35 -5.26
CA ASN A 83 2.34 -11.17 -5.66
C ASN A 83 3.60 -10.34 -5.97
N TRP A 84 3.44 -9.14 -6.53
CA TRP A 84 4.55 -8.20 -6.67
C TRP A 84 5.10 -7.76 -5.31
N LEU A 85 4.23 -7.39 -4.35
CA LEU A 85 4.66 -7.05 -2.98
C LEU A 85 5.42 -8.20 -2.30
N ARG A 86 5.03 -9.45 -2.57
CA ARG A 86 5.69 -10.64 -2.03
C ARG A 86 7.10 -10.88 -2.57
N ARG A 87 7.53 -10.23 -3.65
CA ARG A 87 8.91 -10.35 -4.15
C ARG A 87 9.95 -9.91 -3.11
N ALA A 88 9.58 -9.00 -2.21
CA ALA A 88 10.42 -8.58 -1.08
C ALA A 88 10.57 -9.65 0.02
N LEU A 89 9.84 -10.77 -0.04
CA LEU A 89 9.94 -11.87 0.93
C LEU A 89 11.04 -12.88 0.59
N ALA A 90 11.61 -12.79 -0.61
CA ALA A 90 12.74 -13.60 -1.06
C ALA A 90 14.03 -13.23 -0.34
#